data_AF-A0A0L0G1V2-F1
#
_entry.id   AF-A0A0L0G1V2-F1
#
_cell.length_a   1.000
_cell.length_b   1.000
_cell.length_c   1.000
_cell.angle_alpha   90.00
_cell.angle_beta   90.00
_cell.angle_gamma   90.00
#
_symmetry.space_group_name_H-M   'P 1'
#
loop_
_entity.id
_entity.type
_entity.pdbx_description
1 polymer ?
#
loop_
_entity_poly.entity_id
_entity_poly.type
_entity_poly.pdbx_seq_one_letter_code
_entity_poly.pdbx_strand_id
1 'polypeptide(L)'
;MPRKNHENMGMITMEQLKDKVKAGEIATVVLGFTDTYGKLCGKRIEADFYIETPHTEVCNYLLACDIEMNPIQGFELFNWEKGFGDLSLAPLESTIRICSWHEKTALVLADVNDAHGVPCPVAPRTILKKQLELLEAKHPGYECYAASEIEYYTYRTSYRDARESSYTELKSTATYIGDYQLQQASREEDIQGKLRKHLVKSGVPIECSKAEAGIGQHELNVKYTEMLEMADRTIVYKQCLKEVAEQLGVSVTFMAKPSNDQSGSSCHVHVSMLKKDGTSAFYDTTRKWNGLHVSQEFQYFLGGLIKYIPECMPFIAPTINSYKRYAEGSWAPTRLAWCADNRTAGFRVVGEGQATRVEVRIPGADANVYLCFAAILACGLEGMRTRVECPDQFAGDVYAAKAIPEISKTLADAVRMFDNSAFARYGVCFG
;
A
#
# COMPACT_ATOMS: atom_id res chain seq x y z
N MET A 1 -10.64 -6.92 25.22
CA MET A 1 -9.36 -6.23 25.53
C MET A 1 -8.46 -6.33 24.29
N PRO A 2 -8.00 -5.21 23.71
CA PRO A 2 -7.02 -5.29 22.63
C PRO A 2 -5.73 -5.91 23.18
N ARG A 3 -5.13 -6.87 22.46
CA ARG A 3 -3.85 -7.48 22.81
C ARG A 3 -2.73 -6.43 22.64
N LYS A 4 -2.58 -5.51 23.61
CA LYS A 4 -1.55 -4.45 23.60
C LYS A 4 -0.12 -4.99 23.43
N ASN A 5 0.14 -6.23 23.85
CA ASN A 5 1.51 -6.78 23.88
C ASN A 5 2.10 -7.13 22.50
N HIS A 6 1.30 -7.20 21.42
CA HIS A 6 1.81 -7.54 20.08
C HIS A 6 1.93 -6.35 19.13
N GLU A 7 1.31 -5.20 19.44
CA GLU A 7 1.26 -4.05 18.51
C GLU A 7 2.63 -3.42 18.27
N ASN A 8 3.53 -3.48 19.26
CA ASN A 8 4.87 -2.88 19.18
C ASN A 8 5.99 -3.93 19.18
N MET A 9 5.67 -5.21 18.99
CA MET A 9 6.69 -6.26 19.04
C MET A 9 7.71 -6.04 17.91
N GLY A 10 8.97 -5.77 18.28
CA GLY A 10 10.05 -5.51 17.32
C GLY A 10 10.31 -4.05 17.00
N MET A 11 9.43 -3.12 17.40
CA MET A 11 9.75 -1.68 17.36
C MET A 11 10.69 -1.35 18.53
N ILE A 12 11.71 -0.51 18.30
CA ILE A 12 12.69 -0.12 19.33
C ILE A 12 12.97 1.38 19.26
N THR A 13 13.38 1.98 20.38
CA THR A 13 13.83 3.38 20.41
C THR A 13 15.26 3.52 19.90
N MET A 14 15.69 4.74 19.60
CA MET A 14 17.09 5.03 19.29
C MET A 14 18.04 4.65 20.43
N GLU A 15 17.63 4.83 21.68
CA GLU A 15 18.41 4.42 22.87
C GLU A 15 18.57 2.89 22.91
N GLN A 16 17.48 2.14 22.70
CA GLN A 16 17.53 0.68 22.62
C GLN A 16 18.36 0.20 21.44
N LEU A 17 18.34 0.90 20.30
CA LEU A 17 19.22 0.58 19.17
C LEU A 17 20.68 0.73 19.59
N LYS A 18 21.07 1.85 20.21
CA LYS A 18 22.43 2.07 20.72
C LYS A 18 22.89 0.98 21.70
N ASP A 19 22.04 0.61 22.64
CA ASP A 19 22.33 -0.46 23.61
C ASP A 19 22.56 -1.81 22.90
N LYS A 20 21.74 -2.12 21.88
CA LYS A 20 21.87 -3.34 21.09
C LYS A 20 23.10 -3.36 20.20
N VAL A 21 23.50 -2.22 19.64
CA VAL A 21 24.75 -2.10 18.90
C VAL A 21 25.93 -2.34 19.83
N LYS A 22 25.96 -1.68 20.99
CA LYS A 22 27.00 -1.87 22.02
C LYS A 22 27.09 -3.31 22.53
N ALA A 23 25.95 -4.01 22.64
CA ALA A 23 25.89 -5.41 23.02
C ALA A 23 26.27 -6.39 21.89
N GLY A 24 26.53 -5.90 20.66
CA GLY A 24 26.79 -6.73 19.49
C GLY A 24 25.57 -7.53 19.00
N GLU A 25 24.37 -7.14 19.43
CA GLU A 25 23.08 -7.70 19.01
C GLU A 25 22.62 -7.14 17.66
N ILE A 26 23.06 -5.92 17.32
CA ILE A 26 22.85 -5.28 16.02
C ILE A 26 24.20 -4.86 15.45
N ALA A 27 24.49 -5.27 14.22
CA ALA A 27 25.71 -4.96 13.48
C ALA A 27 25.44 -4.27 12.14
N THR A 28 24.17 -4.20 11.72
CA THR A 28 23.77 -3.52 10.49
C THR A 28 22.48 -2.74 10.68
N VAL A 29 22.46 -1.50 10.19
CA VAL A 29 21.27 -0.67 10.08
C VAL A 29 20.94 -0.52 8.59
N VAL A 30 19.79 -1.04 8.18
CA VAL A 30 19.21 -0.75 6.87
C VAL A 30 18.46 0.58 6.98
N LEU A 31 18.94 1.60 6.29
CA LEU A 31 18.28 2.90 6.17
C LEU A 31 17.72 3.05 4.77
N GLY A 32 16.41 3.18 4.63
CA GLY A 32 15.77 3.21 3.32
C GLY A 32 14.52 4.08 3.21
N PHE A 33 14.26 4.53 2.00
CA PHE A 33 13.05 5.24 1.58
C PHE A 33 12.36 4.45 0.47
N THR A 34 11.16 4.87 0.07
CA THR A 34 10.40 4.18 -0.98
C THR A 34 10.45 4.94 -2.30
N ASP A 35 10.85 4.25 -3.38
CA ASP A 35 10.84 4.80 -4.74
C ASP A 35 9.42 4.94 -5.31
N THR A 36 9.29 5.48 -6.52
CA THR A 36 7.99 5.70 -7.17
C THR A 36 7.22 4.40 -7.48
N TYR A 37 7.90 3.25 -7.59
CA TYR A 37 7.29 1.93 -7.82
C TYR A 37 6.96 1.18 -6.52
N GLY A 38 7.23 1.74 -5.35
CA GLY A 38 6.97 1.09 -4.07
C GLY A 38 8.07 0.11 -3.63
N LYS A 39 9.29 0.25 -4.17
CA LYS A 39 10.48 -0.50 -3.74
C LYS A 39 11.18 0.24 -2.61
N LEU A 40 11.63 -0.48 -1.59
CA LEU A 40 12.49 0.07 -0.56
C LEU A 40 13.92 0.20 -1.10
N CYS A 41 14.41 1.44 -1.22
CA CYS A 41 15.73 1.79 -1.72
C CYS A 41 16.54 2.47 -0.60
N GLY A 42 17.84 2.24 -0.55
CA GLY A 42 18.68 2.81 0.51
C GLY A 42 20.01 2.08 0.66
N LYS A 43 20.54 2.09 1.88
CA LYS A 43 21.85 1.52 2.20
C LYS A 43 21.77 0.60 3.41
N ARG A 44 22.63 -0.42 3.41
CA ARG A 44 22.96 -1.22 4.59
C ARG A 44 24.22 -0.60 5.20
N ILE A 45 24.11 -0.10 6.41
CA ILE A 45 25.13 0.71 7.07
C ILE A 45 25.68 -0.10 8.25
N GLU A 46 26.99 -0.08 8.44
CA GLU A 46 27.62 -0.64 9.66
C GLU A 46 27.04 0.10 10.88
N ALA A 47 26.69 -0.65 11.92
CA ALA A 47 25.85 -0.10 12.98
C ALA A 47 26.57 0.92 13.86
N ASP A 48 27.85 0.73 14.19
CA ASP A 48 28.63 1.72 14.94
C ASP A 48 28.71 3.04 14.16
N PHE A 49 28.99 2.97 12.85
CA PHE A 49 29.00 4.13 11.96
C PHE A 49 27.64 4.85 11.91
N TYR A 50 26.52 4.12 11.87
CA TYR A 50 25.19 4.72 11.89
C TYR A 50 24.91 5.46 13.21
N ILE A 51 25.36 4.92 14.35
CA ILE A 51 25.16 5.58 15.66
C ILE A 51 25.92 6.91 15.73
N GLU A 52 27.12 6.98 15.13
CA GLU A 52 27.91 8.21 15.05
C GLU A 52 27.34 9.20 14.02
N THR A 53 26.88 8.67 12.88
CA THR A 53 26.42 9.43 11.71
C THR A 53 25.07 8.89 11.22
N PRO A 54 23.95 9.27 11.85
CA PRO A 54 22.63 8.71 11.54
C PRO A 54 22.02 9.42 10.32
N HIS A 55 22.70 9.38 9.19
CA HIS A 55 22.18 9.83 7.89
C HIS A 55 22.99 9.20 6.76
N THR A 56 22.42 9.21 5.57
CA THR A 56 23.16 8.89 4.35
C THR A 56 22.53 9.57 3.15
N GLU A 57 23.21 9.54 2.02
CA GLU A 57 22.73 10.13 0.78
C GLU A 57 22.44 9.06 -0.26
N VAL A 58 21.57 9.39 -1.21
CA VAL A 58 21.26 8.58 -2.39
C VAL A 58 21.17 9.46 -3.62
N CYS A 59 21.54 8.94 -4.78
CA CYS A 59 21.40 9.66 -6.04
C CYS A 59 19.92 9.84 -6.40
N ASN A 60 19.53 11.06 -6.79
CA ASN A 60 18.12 11.42 -7.03
C ASN A 60 17.47 10.70 -8.24
N TYR A 61 18.26 10.01 -9.08
CA TYR A 61 17.72 9.19 -10.18
C TYR A 61 16.78 8.08 -9.70
N LEU A 62 16.90 7.66 -8.44
CA LEU A 62 16.01 6.66 -7.82
C LEU A 62 14.53 7.09 -7.80
N LEU A 63 14.24 8.38 -7.97
CA LEU A 63 12.88 8.92 -8.10
C LEU A 63 12.51 9.26 -9.56
N ALA A 64 13.39 8.95 -10.51
CA ALA A 64 13.27 9.29 -11.92
C ALA A 64 13.72 8.15 -12.86
N CYS A 65 13.70 6.91 -12.38
CA CYS A 65 14.01 5.72 -13.18
C CYS A 65 12.77 4.86 -13.44
N ASP A 66 12.85 3.94 -14.39
CA ASP A 66 11.84 2.87 -14.55
C ASP A 66 12.04 1.72 -13.55
N ILE A 67 11.22 0.67 -13.70
CA ILE A 67 11.29 -0.52 -12.85
C ILE A 67 12.61 -1.30 -13.01
N GLU A 68 13.28 -1.17 -14.15
CA GLU A 68 14.58 -1.78 -14.45
C GLU A 68 15.76 -0.91 -14.01
N MET A 69 15.49 0.23 -13.34
CA MET A 69 16.47 1.20 -12.87
C MET A 69 17.13 2.03 -13.99
N ASN A 70 16.52 2.12 -15.17
CA ASN A 70 16.99 3.04 -16.22
C ASN A 70 16.47 4.46 -15.96
N PRO A 71 17.32 5.50 -15.92
CA PRO A 71 16.88 6.88 -15.79
C PRO A 71 16.00 7.30 -16.99
N ILE A 72 14.84 7.89 -16.69
CA ILE A 72 13.87 8.32 -17.70
C ILE A 72 14.08 9.80 -18.02
N GLN A 73 14.04 10.12 -19.32
CA GLN A 73 14.19 11.49 -19.82
C GLN A 73 12.89 12.29 -19.66
N GLY A 74 13.00 13.62 -19.59
CA GLY A 74 11.86 14.53 -19.62
C GLY A 74 11.35 15.00 -18.25
N PHE A 75 11.93 14.53 -17.14
CA PHE A 75 11.60 15.07 -15.82
C PHE A 75 12.26 16.42 -15.55
N GLU A 76 11.52 17.36 -14.97
CA GLU A 76 12.01 18.70 -14.65
C GLU A 76 12.96 18.69 -13.45
N LEU A 77 12.69 17.88 -12.42
CA LEU A 77 13.45 17.87 -11.17
C LEU A 77 14.77 17.12 -11.29
N PHE A 78 14.74 15.90 -11.81
CA PHE A 78 15.88 14.98 -11.84
C PHE A 78 16.12 14.53 -13.27
N ASN A 79 17.22 14.98 -13.88
CA ASN A 79 17.54 14.69 -15.27
C ASN A 79 19.05 14.78 -15.53
N TRP A 80 19.45 14.37 -16.73
CA TRP A 80 20.83 14.37 -17.19
C TRP A 80 21.48 15.77 -17.20
N GLU A 81 20.73 16.82 -17.51
CA GLU A 81 21.25 18.21 -17.55
C GLU A 81 21.64 18.71 -16.14
N LYS A 82 20.92 18.24 -15.11
CA LYS A 82 21.21 18.51 -13.70
C LYS A 82 22.14 17.48 -13.06
N GLY A 83 22.57 16.47 -13.81
CA GLY A 83 23.61 15.50 -13.42
C GLY A 83 23.23 14.49 -12.34
N PHE A 84 21.95 14.35 -12.00
CA PHE A 84 21.44 13.48 -10.94
C PHE A 84 22.20 13.57 -9.59
N GLY A 85 22.17 14.74 -8.94
CA GLY A 85 22.80 14.93 -7.63
C GLY A 85 22.20 14.12 -6.47
N ASP A 86 22.71 14.36 -5.26
CA ASP A 86 22.32 13.62 -4.07
C ASP A 86 21.04 14.14 -3.40
N LEU A 87 20.30 13.22 -2.78
CA LEU A 87 19.25 13.47 -1.81
C LEU A 87 19.68 12.89 -0.47
N SER A 88 19.37 13.61 0.61
CA SER A 88 19.62 13.16 1.97
C SER A 88 18.48 12.25 2.46
N LEU A 89 18.85 11.12 3.06
CA LEU A 89 17.93 10.25 3.79
C LEU A 89 17.94 10.65 5.27
N ALA A 90 16.86 11.28 5.71
CA ALA A 90 16.63 11.66 7.09
C ALA A 90 15.93 10.50 7.83
N PRO A 91 16.60 9.79 8.75
CA PRO A 91 16.00 8.65 9.43
C PRO A 91 14.83 9.05 10.31
N LEU A 92 13.82 8.19 10.37
CA LEU A 92 12.62 8.39 11.17
C LEU A 92 12.69 7.50 12.42
N GLU A 93 12.93 8.11 13.58
CA GLU A 93 13.09 7.38 14.84
C GLU A 93 11.86 6.53 15.21
N SER A 94 10.66 7.00 14.87
CA SER A 94 9.41 6.26 15.10
C SER A 94 9.30 4.97 14.29
N THR A 95 10.17 4.76 13.31
CA THR A 95 10.12 3.61 12.40
C THR A 95 11.19 2.56 12.68
N ILE A 96 12.07 2.81 13.65
CA ILE A 96 13.17 1.91 13.99
C ILE A 96 12.60 0.58 14.47
N ARG A 97 12.99 -0.49 13.79
CA ARG A 97 12.51 -1.84 14.06
C ARG A 97 13.60 -2.89 13.89
N ILE A 98 13.48 -3.98 14.62
CA ILE A 98 14.28 -5.18 14.38
C ILE A 98 13.89 -5.77 13.03
N CYS A 99 14.88 -6.04 12.19
CA CYS A 99 14.71 -6.73 10.91
C CYS A 99 14.90 -8.23 11.14
N SER A 100 13.85 -8.92 11.61
CA SER A 100 14.00 -10.23 12.27
C SER A 100 14.37 -11.38 11.32
N TRP A 101 14.33 -11.15 10.02
CA TRP A 101 14.71 -12.11 8.98
C TRP A 101 16.19 -11.97 8.54
N HIS A 102 16.90 -10.94 9.01
CA HIS A 102 18.35 -10.84 8.85
C HIS A 102 19.03 -10.89 10.22
N GLU A 103 20.19 -11.54 10.28
CA GLU A 103 20.96 -11.57 11.51
C GLU A 103 21.42 -10.18 11.90
N LYS A 104 21.30 -9.86 13.20
CA LYS A 104 21.82 -8.62 13.81
C LYS A 104 21.50 -7.35 13.03
N THR A 105 20.28 -7.25 12.49
CA THR A 105 19.90 -6.15 11.60
C THR A 105 18.74 -5.35 12.18
N ALA A 106 18.86 -4.03 12.14
CA ALA A 106 17.75 -3.09 12.33
C ALA A 106 17.35 -2.48 10.98
N LEU A 107 16.08 -2.11 10.85
CA LEU A 107 15.54 -1.40 9.71
C LEU A 107 14.99 -0.05 10.18
N VAL A 108 15.30 1.01 9.45
CA VAL A 108 14.85 2.38 9.70
C VAL A 108 14.37 2.97 8.38
N LEU A 109 13.14 3.49 8.37
CA LEU A 109 12.62 4.22 7.22
C LEU A 109 13.12 5.67 7.27
N ALA A 110 13.24 6.29 6.11
CA ALA A 110 13.70 7.66 5.96
C ALA A 110 12.72 8.51 5.15
N ASP A 111 12.62 9.79 5.53
CA ASP A 111 12.16 10.82 4.60
C ASP A 111 13.33 11.23 3.68
N VAL A 112 13.01 11.71 2.49
CA VAL A 112 13.99 12.13 1.49
C VAL A 112 13.95 13.64 1.35
N ASN A 113 15.10 14.28 1.53
CA ASN A 113 15.25 15.73 1.47
C ASN A 113 16.27 16.13 0.40
N ASP A 114 16.15 17.35 -0.13
CA ASP A 114 17.19 17.94 -0.96
C ASP A 114 18.42 18.39 -0.14
N ALA A 115 19.42 18.96 -0.82
CA ALA A 115 20.65 19.46 -0.20
C ALA A 115 20.43 20.61 0.81
N HIS A 116 19.23 21.21 0.85
CA HIS A 116 18.86 22.26 1.78
C HIS A 116 17.99 21.74 2.94
N GLY A 117 17.75 20.43 3.01
CA GLY A 117 16.90 19.80 4.03
C GLY A 117 15.40 19.96 3.74
N VAL A 118 15.01 20.39 2.54
CA VAL A 118 13.60 20.52 2.15
C VAL A 118 13.06 19.16 1.71
N PRO A 119 11.88 18.73 2.17
CA PRO A 119 11.28 17.47 1.74
C PRO A 119 11.13 17.38 0.22
N CYS A 120 11.61 16.29 -0.35
CA CYS A 120 11.50 16.02 -1.79
C CYS A 120 10.01 15.93 -2.18
N PRO A 121 9.51 16.81 -3.07
CA PRO A 121 8.08 16.94 -3.32
C PRO A 121 7.49 15.73 -4.06
N VAL A 122 8.31 15.00 -4.81
CA VAL A 122 7.91 13.81 -5.59
C VAL A 122 8.18 12.49 -4.87
N ALA A 123 8.74 12.53 -3.66
CA ALA A 123 8.90 11.32 -2.85
C ALA A 123 7.51 10.82 -2.40
N PRO A 124 7.16 9.54 -2.64
CA PRO A 124 5.82 9.01 -2.35
C PRO A 124 5.33 9.27 -0.93
N ARG A 125 6.20 9.09 0.06
CA ARG A 125 5.89 9.34 1.47
C ARG A 125 5.58 10.81 1.75
N THR A 126 6.31 11.74 1.13
CA THR A 126 6.04 13.19 1.20
C THR A 126 4.67 13.53 0.63
N ILE A 127 4.30 12.93 -0.50
CA ILE A 127 2.99 13.16 -1.13
C ILE A 127 1.85 12.74 -0.19
N LEU A 128 1.95 11.58 0.46
CA LEU A 128 0.96 11.15 1.46
C LEU A 128 0.91 12.09 2.68
N LYS A 129 2.06 12.49 3.21
CA LYS A 129 2.13 13.44 4.34
C LYS A 129 1.40 14.74 4.04
N LYS A 130 1.59 15.32 2.84
CA LYS A 130 0.88 16.53 2.41
C LYS A 130 -0.64 16.36 2.42
N GLN A 131 -1.17 15.20 2.05
CA GLN A 131 -2.62 14.93 2.10
C GLN A 131 -3.13 14.81 3.54
N LEU A 132 -2.33 14.26 4.45
CA LEU A 132 -2.67 14.20 5.88
C LEU A 132 -2.60 15.59 6.54
N GLU A 133 -1.62 16.42 6.16
CA GLU A 133 -1.54 17.82 6.57
C GLU A 133 -2.77 18.61 6.07
N LEU A 134 -3.21 18.36 4.83
CA LEU A 134 -4.43 18.95 4.29
C LEU A 134 -5.68 18.50 5.07
N LEU A 135 -5.76 17.22 5.46
CA LEU A 135 -6.84 16.72 6.32
C LEU A 135 -6.89 17.49 7.64
N GLU A 136 -5.79 17.59 8.39
CA GLU A 136 -5.77 18.31 9.68
C GLU A 136 -6.10 19.80 9.50
N ALA A 137 -5.64 20.42 8.40
CA ALA A 137 -5.91 21.82 8.13
C ALA A 137 -7.38 22.10 7.77
N LYS A 138 -8.07 21.17 7.10
CA LYS A 138 -9.46 21.36 6.62
C LYS A 138 -10.51 20.75 7.53
N HIS A 139 -10.15 19.71 8.27
CA HIS A 139 -11.00 19.00 9.21
C HIS A 139 -10.24 18.78 10.54
N PRO A 140 -9.96 19.85 11.31
CA PRO A 140 -9.15 19.75 12.52
C PRO A 140 -9.68 18.70 13.49
N GLY A 141 -8.78 17.81 13.92
CA GLY A 141 -9.12 16.72 14.82
C GLY A 141 -9.73 15.49 14.16
N TYR A 142 -9.66 15.39 12.83
CA TYR A 142 -9.91 14.15 12.10
C TYR A 142 -8.59 13.42 11.85
N GLU A 143 -8.60 12.12 12.10
CA GLU A 143 -7.49 11.22 11.85
C GLU A 143 -7.93 10.17 10.83
N CYS A 144 -7.11 9.94 9.81
CA CYS A 144 -7.40 8.95 8.79
C CYS A 144 -6.74 7.61 9.12
N TYR A 145 -7.54 6.55 9.18
CA TYR A 145 -7.11 5.19 9.44
C TYR A 145 -7.29 4.35 8.17
N ALA A 146 -6.34 3.46 7.94
CA ALA A 146 -6.35 2.55 6.82
C ALA A 146 -6.03 1.10 7.21
N ALA A 147 -6.51 0.17 6.40
CA ALA A 147 -6.00 -1.19 6.31
C ALA A 147 -5.78 -1.52 4.83
N SER A 148 -4.67 -2.17 4.50
CA SER A 148 -4.43 -2.74 3.17
C SER A 148 -4.45 -4.26 3.25
N GLU A 149 -5.29 -4.88 2.44
CA GLU A 149 -5.32 -6.32 2.21
C GLU A 149 -4.55 -6.58 0.91
N ILE A 150 -3.31 -7.06 1.03
CA ILE A 150 -2.46 -7.30 -0.14
C ILE A 150 -2.36 -8.79 -0.38
N GLU A 151 -2.91 -9.18 -1.52
CA GLU A 151 -2.80 -10.53 -2.05
C GLU A 151 -1.49 -10.72 -2.81
N TYR A 152 -1.02 -11.96 -2.86
CA TYR A 152 0.20 -12.33 -3.55
C TYR A 152 0.21 -13.82 -3.91
N TYR A 153 0.99 -14.18 -4.90
CA TYR A 153 1.23 -15.58 -5.25
C TYR A 153 2.54 -16.06 -4.68
N THR A 154 2.58 -17.32 -4.25
CA THR A 154 3.79 -18.01 -3.80
C THR A 154 4.10 -19.21 -4.70
N TYR A 155 5.36 -19.34 -5.11
CA TYR A 155 5.83 -20.45 -5.94
C TYR A 155 6.99 -21.15 -5.26
N ARG A 156 7.03 -22.49 -5.35
CA ARG A 156 8.17 -23.33 -4.96
C ARG A 156 9.39 -23.13 -5.88
N THR A 157 9.22 -22.48 -7.02
CA THR A 157 10.32 -22.03 -7.89
C THR A 157 11.00 -20.80 -7.27
N SER A 158 12.33 -20.82 -7.15
CA SER A 158 13.11 -19.67 -6.66
C SER A 158 13.04 -18.49 -7.63
N TYR A 159 13.39 -17.27 -7.18
CA TYR A 159 13.47 -16.12 -8.09
C TYR A 159 14.50 -16.32 -9.20
N ARG A 160 15.64 -16.96 -8.88
CA ARG A 160 16.68 -17.27 -9.85
C ARG A 160 16.17 -18.21 -10.93
N ASP A 161 15.57 -19.34 -10.53
CA ASP A 161 15.06 -20.33 -11.49
C ASP A 161 13.89 -19.75 -12.30
N ALA A 162 13.04 -18.93 -11.67
CA ALA A 162 11.98 -18.21 -12.37
C ALA A 162 12.56 -17.30 -13.45
N ARG A 163 13.66 -16.59 -13.19
CA ARG A 163 14.30 -15.76 -14.20
C ARG A 163 15.00 -16.57 -15.29
N GLU A 164 15.72 -17.63 -14.94
CA GLU A 164 16.41 -18.51 -15.88
C GLU A 164 15.42 -19.21 -16.84
N SER A 165 14.22 -19.55 -16.35
CA SER A 165 13.12 -20.11 -17.14
C SER A 165 12.27 -19.05 -17.88
N SER A 166 12.67 -17.78 -17.87
CA SER A 166 11.88 -16.66 -18.43
C SER A 166 10.43 -16.63 -17.91
N TYR A 167 10.27 -16.97 -16.62
CA TYR A 167 9.01 -17.01 -15.88
C TYR A 167 8.00 -18.04 -16.42
N THR A 168 8.48 -19.07 -17.11
CA THR A 168 7.67 -20.23 -17.54
C THR A 168 7.79 -21.38 -16.54
N GLU A 169 6.81 -22.29 -16.52
CA GLU A 169 6.85 -23.51 -15.68
C GLU A 169 7.03 -23.24 -14.17
N LEU A 170 6.46 -22.14 -13.66
CA LEU A 170 6.51 -21.82 -12.23
C LEU A 170 5.70 -22.85 -11.43
N LYS A 171 6.35 -23.50 -10.47
CA LYS A 171 5.72 -24.51 -9.60
C LYS A 171 5.01 -23.79 -8.46
N SER A 172 3.69 -23.74 -8.50
CA SER A 172 2.89 -23.16 -7.41
C SER A 172 3.10 -23.92 -6.09
N THR A 173 2.91 -23.24 -4.96
CA THR A 173 2.89 -23.86 -3.62
C THR A 173 1.63 -24.70 -3.37
N ALA A 174 0.58 -24.51 -4.18
CA ALA A 174 -0.65 -25.30 -4.16
C ALA A 174 -0.84 -26.07 -5.47
N THR A 175 -1.62 -27.15 -5.43
CA THR A 175 -1.97 -27.96 -6.62
C THR A 175 -3.41 -27.76 -7.10
N TYR A 176 -4.22 -27.02 -6.32
CA TYR A 176 -5.61 -26.67 -6.62
C TYR A 176 -6.01 -25.42 -5.82
N ILE A 177 -7.17 -24.83 -6.13
CA ILE A 177 -7.71 -23.66 -5.41
C ILE A 177 -8.17 -24.11 -4.02
N GLY A 178 -7.49 -23.64 -2.99
CA GLY A 178 -7.78 -23.98 -1.59
C GLY A 178 -8.33 -22.82 -0.78
N ASP A 179 -9.06 -21.89 -1.42
CA ASP A 179 -9.62 -20.70 -0.76
C ASP A 179 -10.35 -21.08 0.55
N TYR A 180 -9.96 -20.42 1.65
CA TYR A 180 -10.38 -20.71 3.03
C TYR A 180 -10.14 -22.15 3.56
N GLN A 181 -9.54 -23.06 2.80
CA GLN A 181 -9.31 -24.44 3.24
C GLN A 181 -8.11 -24.52 4.20
N LEU A 182 -8.37 -24.79 5.48
CA LEU A 182 -7.33 -24.91 6.52
C LEU A 182 -6.28 -25.99 6.22
N GLN A 183 -6.66 -27.08 5.54
CA GLN A 183 -5.70 -28.10 5.13
C GLN A 183 -4.71 -27.57 4.08
N GLN A 184 -5.16 -26.70 3.17
CA GLN A 184 -4.27 -26.07 2.19
C GLN A 184 -3.32 -25.10 2.91
N ALA A 185 -3.84 -24.25 3.79
CA ALA A 185 -3.02 -23.38 4.63
C ALA A 185 -1.95 -24.17 5.39
N SER A 186 -2.31 -25.33 5.97
CA SER A 186 -1.37 -26.21 6.71
C SER A 186 -0.22 -26.73 5.85
N ARG A 187 -0.41 -26.92 4.54
CA ARG A 187 0.63 -27.41 3.61
C ARG A 187 1.66 -26.33 3.25
N GLU A 188 1.33 -25.08 3.50
CA GLU A 188 2.13 -23.91 3.11
C GLU A 188 2.69 -23.17 4.34
N GLU A 189 2.48 -23.72 5.54
CA GLU A 189 2.93 -23.15 6.81
C GLU A 189 4.46 -23.06 6.94
N ASP A 190 5.20 -23.86 6.18
CA ASP A 190 6.66 -23.77 6.12
C ASP A 190 7.14 -22.43 5.54
N ILE A 191 6.31 -21.77 4.72
CA ILE A 191 6.49 -20.43 4.20
C ILE A 191 5.67 -19.44 5.02
N GLN A 192 4.35 -19.61 5.04
CA GLN A 192 3.40 -18.64 5.58
C GLN A 192 3.58 -18.41 7.09
N GLY A 193 3.86 -19.47 7.86
CA GLY A 193 4.15 -19.36 9.28
C GLY A 193 5.43 -18.57 9.56
N LYS A 194 6.46 -18.71 8.72
CA LYS A 194 7.71 -17.92 8.84
C LYS A 194 7.46 -16.45 8.53
N LEU A 195 6.73 -16.15 7.46
CA LEU A 195 6.35 -14.79 7.08
C LEU A 195 5.64 -14.08 8.24
N ARG A 196 4.57 -14.69 8.78
CA ARG A 196 3.82 -14.12 9.91
C ARG A 196 4.72 -13.88 11.12
N LYS A 197 5.58 -14.84 11.47
CA LYS A 197 6.51 -14.72 12.60
C LYS A 197 7.49 -13.58 12.42
N HIS A 198 8.06 -13.41 11.22
CA HIS A 198 9.03 -12.35 10.96
C HIS A 198 8.37 -10.97 10.98
N LEU A 199 7.20 -10.82 10.36
CA LEU A 199 6.43 -9.58 10.36
C LEU A 199 6.06 -9.13 11.79
N VAL A 200 5.50 -10.03 12.60
CA VAL A 200 5.14 -9.73 14.00
C VAL A 200 6.35 -9.37 14.84
N LYS A 201 7.51 -9.98 14.60
CA LYS A 201 8.77 -9.66 15.30
C LYS A 201 9.45 -8.38 14.80
N SER A 202 8.88 -7.74 13.79
CA SER A 202 9.42 -6.57 13.10
C SER A 202 8.40 -5.43 13.04
N GLY A 203 7.50 -5.36 14.03
CA GLY A 203 6.56 -4.25 14.18
C GLY A 203 5.42 -4.23 13.18
N VAL A 204 5.10 -5.34 12.52
CA VAL A 204 3.95 -5.47 11.62
C VAL A 204 2.95 -6.46 12.23
N PRO A 205 1.91 -5.98 12.95
CA PRO A 205 0.95 -6.85 13.62
C PRO A 205 0.05 -7.57 12.61
N ILE A 206 0.08 -8.90 12.65
CA ILE A 206 -0.71 -9.76 11.77
C ILE A 206 -1.95 -10.26 12.49
N GLU A 207 -3.10 -10.16 11.81
CA GLU A 207 -4.38 -10.68 12.31
C GLU A 207 -4.57 -12.14 11.89
N CYS A 208 -4.42 -12.43 10.60
CA CYS A 208 -4.53 -13.78 10.05
C CYS A 208 -3.88 -13.88 8.66
N SER A 209 -3.84 -15.09 8.12
CA SER A 209 -3.49 -15.37 6.73
C SER A 209 -4.39 -16.45 6.17
N LYS A 210 -4.71 -16.42 4.88
CA LYS A 210 -5.50 -17.45 4.22
C LYS A 210 -5.01 -17.69 2.79
N ALA A 211 -5.29 -18.89 2.29
CA ALA A 211 -5.26 -19.13 0.85
C ALA A 211 -6.44 -18.40 0.19
N GLU A 212 -6.23 -17.97 -1.06
CA GLU A 212 -7.15 -17.16 -1.85
C GLU A 212 -7.71 -17.90 -3.06
N ALA A 213 -8.54 -17.22 -3.85
CA ALA A 213 -9.22 -17.74 -5.04
C ALA A 213 -8.30 -18.15 -6.22
N GLY A 214 -6.99 -18.14 -6.05
CA GLY A 214 -6.00 -18.55 -7.05
C GLY A 214 -5.08 -19.66 -6.55
N ILE A 215 -4.53 -20.48 -7.45
CA ILE A 215 -3.66 -21.62 -7.05
C ILE A 215 -2.33 -21.09 -6.51
N GLY A 216 -2.13 -21.22 -5.19
CA GLY A 216 -0.95 -20.70 -4.46
C GLY A 216 -1.04 -19.20 -4.20
N GLN A 217 -2.24 -18.62 -4.31
CA GLN A 217 -2.51 -17.25 -3.90
C GLN A 217 -2.78 -17.20 -2.40
N HIS A 218 -2.29 -16.16 -1.75
CA HIS A 218 -2.47 -15.91 -0.32
C HIS A 218 -2.84 -14.46 -0.06
N GLU A 219 -3.52 -14.26 1.06
CA GLU A 219 -3.74 -12.96 1.70
C GLU A 219 -3.21 -13.02 3.13
N LEU A 220 -2.56 -11.93 3.55
CA LEU A 220 -2.09 -11.73 4.92
C LEU A 220 -2.67 -10.41 5.44
N ASN A 221 -3.55 -10.48 6.43
CA ASN A 221 -4.22 -9.30 6.97
C ASN A 221 -3.37 -8.66 8.07
N VAL A 222 -2.99 -7.42 7.83
CA VAL A 222 -2.30 -6.57 8.80
C VAL A 222 -3.33 -5.76 9.56
N LYS A 223 -3.14 -5.63 10.88
CA LYS A 223 -4.04 -4.82 11.70
C LYS A 223 -4.05 -3.37 11.23
N TYR A 224 -5.25 -2.81 11.04
CA TYR A 224 -5.46 -1.41 10.67
C TYR A 224 -4.78 -0.44 11.64
N THR A 225 -4.42 0.73 11.16
CA THR A 225 -3.74 1.79 11.93
C THR A 225 -3.87 3.13 11.19
N GLU A 226 -3.30 4.20 11.73
CA GLU A 226 -3.19 5.49 11.02
C GLU A 226 -2.60 5.30 9.62
N MET A 227 -3.13 6.03 8.63
CA MET A 227 -2.88 5.80 7.22
C MET A 227 -1.38 5.82 6.83
N LEU A 228 -0.59 6.74 7.41
CA LEU A 228 0.85 6.82 7.15
C LEU A 228 1.59 5.58 7.68
N GLU A 229 1.32 5.19 8.92
CA GLU A 229 1.90 3.99 9.53
C GLU A 229 1.45 2.73 8.78
N MET A 230 0.22 2.68 8.26
CA MET A 230 -0.25 1.55 7.45
C MET A 230 0.54 1.45 6.13
N ALA A 231 0.86 2.59 5.50
CA ALA A 231 1.72 2.60 4.32
C ALA A 231 3.16 2.15 4.66
N ASP A 232 3.74 2.65 5.77
CA ASP A 232 5.06 2.25 6.28
C ASP A 232 5.11 0.73 6.54
N ARG A 233 4.12 0.16 7.26
CA ARG A 233 3.99 -1.28 7.51
C ARG A 233 3.88 -2.09 6.24
N THR A 234 3.18 -1.58 5.24
CA THR A 234 2.96 -2.29 3.98
C THR A 234 4.24 -2.41 3.15
N ILE A 235 5.11 -1.40 3.15
CA ILE A 235 6.41 -1.48 2.48
C ILE A 235 7.31 -2.50 3.18
N VAL A 236 7.36 -2.44 4.51
CA VAL A 236 8.10 -3.43 5.32
C VAL A 236 7.56 -4.84 5.08
N TYR A 237 6.24 -4.98 4.96
CA TYR A 237 5.57 -6.24 4.65
C TYR A 237 6.04 -6.82 3.31
N LYS A 238 5.96 -6.05 2.22
CA LYS A 238 6.42 -6.50 0.89
C LYS A 238 7.91 -6.84 0.89
N GLN A 239 8.73 -6.05 1.58
CA GLN A 239 10.17 -6.30 1.69
C GLN A 239 10.46 -7.61 2.42
N CYS A 240 9.85 -7.81 3.59
CA CYS A 240 9.99 -9.03 4.39
C CYS A 240 9.60 -10.26 3.57
N LEU A 241 8.46 -10.22 2.88
CA LEU A 241 7.97 -11.33 2.07
C LEU A 241 8.95 -11.72 0.97
N LYS A 242 9.49 -10.73 0.23
CA LYS A 242 10.44 -10.99 -0.85
C LYS A 242 11.77 -11.53 -0.33
N GLU A 243 12.32 -10.96 0.74
CA GLU A 243 13.62 -11.36 1.28
C GLU A 243 13.56 -12.72 1.99
N VAL A 244 12.48 -13.02 2.73
CA VAL A 244 12.28 -14.34 3.32
C VAL A 244 12.06 -15.40 2.24
N ALA A 245 11.33 -15.08 1.17
CA ALA A 245 11.16 -15.98 0.05
C ALA A 245 12.50 -16.36 -0.61
N GLU A 246 13.36 -15.37 -0.85
CA GLU A 246 14.72 -15.59 -1.36
C GLU A 246 15.51 -16.54 -0.45
N GLN A 247 15.50 -16.32 0.87
CA GLN A 247 16.19 -17.18 1.84
C GLN A 247 15.68 -18.62 1.86
N LEU A 248 14.41 -18.84 1.50
CA LEU A 248 13.78 -20.15 1.45
C LEU A 248 13.93 -20.84 0.07
N GLY A 249 14.56 -20.19 -0.91
CA GLY A 249 14.68 -20.70 -2.27
C GLY A 249 13.33 -20.77 -3.00
N VAL A 250 12.38 -19.91 -2.62
CA VAL A 250 11.05 -19.78 -3.22
C VAL A 250 10.88 -18.38 -3.79
N SER A 251 9.76 -18.10 -4.45
CA SER A 251 9.45 -16.76 -4.92
C SER A 251 8.04 -16.33 -4.52
N VAL A 252 7.88 -15.02 -4.36
CA VAL A 252 6.58 -14.38 -4.16
C VAL A 252 6.40 -13.26 -5.16
N THR A 253 5.16 -13.03 -5.61
CA THR A 253 4.87 -11.91 -6.51
C THR A 253 3.62 -11.17 -6.10
N PHE A 254 3.71 -9.85 -6.17
CA PHE A 254 2.63 -8.90 -5.95
C PHE A 254 2.14 -8.29 -7.27
N MET A 255 2.48 -8.90 -8.41
CA MET A 255 1.90 -8.48 -9.70
C MET A 255 0.38 -8.57 -9.62
N ALA A 256 -0.34 -7.55 -10.08
CA ALA A 256 -1.81 -7.54 -10.04
C ALA A 256 -2.49 -8.71 -10.78
N LYS A 257 -1.78 -9.33 -11.72
CA LYS A 257 -2.27 -10.42 -12.57
C LYS A 257 -1.07 -11.25 -13.06
N PRO A 258 -0.57 -12.21 -12.26
CA PRO A 258 0.61 -12.98 -12.64
C PRO A 258 0.29 -14.07 -13.68
N SER A 259 -0.95 -14.56 -13.72
CA SER A 259 -1.42 -15.49 -14.75
C SER A 259 -2.77 -15.07 -15.33
N ASN A 260 -2.98 -15.35 -16.62
CA ASN A 260 -4.22 -14.99 -17.33
C ASN A 260 -5.44 -15.77 -16.83
N ASP A 261 -5.25 -17.05 -16.51
CA ASP A 261 -6.28 -18.02 -16.13
C ASP A 261 -6.56 -18.10 -14.61
N GLN A 262 -5.73 -17.44 -13.79
CA GLN A 262 -5.87 -17.42 -12.32
C GLN A 262 -6.43 -16.08 -11.81
N SER A 263 -6.92 -16.03 -10.58
CA SER A 263 -7.38 -14.78 -9.94
C SER A 263 -6.26 -13.72 -9.88
N GLY A 264 -6.62 -12.43 -9.93
CA GLY A 264 -5.63 -11.36 -9.79
C GLY A 264 -5.26 -11.12 -8.32
N SER A 265 -4.18 -10.38 -8.08
CA SER A 265 -3.76 -9.95 -6.74
C SER A 265 -4.17 -8.50 -6.47
N SER A 266 -5.05 -8.31 -5.50
CA SER A 266 -5.57 -7.01 -5.09
C SER A 266 -4.69 -6.33 -4.04
N CYS A 267 -4.91 -5.02 -3.90
CA CYS A 267 -4.61 -4.27 -2.69
C CYS A 267 -5.92 -3.60 -2.25
N HIS A 268 -6.82 -4.31 -1.57
CA HIS A 268 -8.03 -3.67 -1.05
C HIS A 268 -7.65 -2.67 0.03
N VAL A 269 -8.14 -1.43 -0.07
CA VAL A 269 -7.82 -0.37 0.88
C VAL A 269 -9.09 0.00 1.65
N HIS A 270 -9.15 -0.39 2.91
CA HIS A 270 -10.17 0.07 3.83
C HIS A 270 -9.78 1.44 4.38
N VAL A 271 -10.71 2.39 4.36
CA VAL A 271 -10.50 3.76 4.86
C VAL A 271 -11.63 4.18 5.79
N SER A 272 -11.26 4.69 6.95
CA SER A 272 -12.16 5.32 7.93
C SER A 272 -11.56 6.60 8.47
N MET A 273 -12.39 7.51 8.94
CA MET A 273 -11.96 8.70 9.69
C MET A 273 -12.45 8.60 11.13
N LEU A 274 -11.54 8.84 12.08
CA LEU A 274 -11.86 8.97 13.49
C LEU A 274 -11.69 10.44 13.92
N LYS A 275 -12.46 10.85 14.91
CA LYS A 275 -12.26 12.11 15.63
C LYS A 275 -11.29 11.88 16.80
N LYS A 276 -10.73 12.96 17.34
CA LYS A 276 -9.83 12.94 18.52
C LYS A 276 -10.40 12.22 19.75
N ASP A 277 -11.72 12.10 19.88
CA ASP A 277 -12.38 11.36 20.97
C ASP A 277 -12.48 9.84 20.71
N GLY A 278 -11.95 9.36 19.56
CA GLY A 278 -11.99 7.98 19.13
C GLY A 278 -13.28 7.57 18.40
N THR A 279 -14.22 8.49 18.21
CA THR A 279 -15.48 8.20 17.48
C THR A 279 -15.31 8.33 15.97
N SER A 280 -16.02 7.50 15.22
CA SER A 280 -16.03 7.55 13.76
C SER A 280 -16.67 8.83 13.24
N ALA A 281 -15.96 9.55 12.37
CA ALA A 281 -16.51 10.67 11.62
C ALA A 281 -17.44 10.23 10.47
N PHE A 282 -17.43 8.94 10.14
CA PHE A 282 -18.26 8.37 9.07
C PHE A 282 -19.61 7.82 9.57
N TYR A 283 -19.74 7.61 10.88
CA TYR A 283 -20.95 7.06 11.49
C TYR A 283 -21.83 8.16 12.10
N ASP A 284 -23.14 8.07 11.87
CA ASP A 284 -24.14 8.96 12.48
C ASP A 284 -25.38 8.15 12.88
N THR A 285 -25.71 8.16 14.19
CA THR A 285 -26.85 7.41 14.75
C THR A 285 -28.20 7.97 14.31
N THR A 286 -28.26 9.26 13.98
CA THR A 286 -29.49 10.00 13.67
C THR A 286 -29.79 10.01 12.17
N ARG A 287 -28.76 9.82 11.35
CA ARG A 287 -28.86 9.90 9.90
C ARG A 287 -28.86 8.52 9.27
N LYS A 288 -29.85 8.25 8.42
CA LYS A 288 -29.94 7.02 7.63
C LYS A 288 -29.93 7.37 6.14
N TRP A 289 -29.04 6.73 5.38
CA TRP A 289 -28.90 6.89 3.93
C TRP A 289 -28.72 5.53 3.28
N ASN A 290 -29.61 5.17 2.35
CA ASN A 290 -29.63 3.86 1.69
C ASN A 290 -29.58 2.67 2.68
N GLY A 291 -30.28 2.79 3.80
CA GLY A 291 -30.29 1.75 4.83
C GLY A 291 -29.14 1.81 5.84
N LEU A 292 -28.10 2.61 5.58
CA LEU A 292 -26.89 2.72 6.39
C LEU A 292 -26.95 3.94 7.32
N HIS A 293 -26.38 3.80 8.52
CA HIS A 293 -26.22 4.89 9.47
C HIS A 293 -24.88 5.59 9.23
N VAL A 294 -24.88 6.65 8.42
CA VAL A 294 -23.67 7.34 7.98
C VAL A 294 -23.82 8.85 8.01
N SER A 295 -22.71 9.54 8.29
CA SER A 295 -22.64 11.00 8.28
C SER A 295 -22.76 11.58 6.87
N GLN A 296 -22.98 12.90 6.78
CA GLN A 296 -22.94 13.60 5.49
C GLN A 296 -21.54 13.66 4.91
N GLU A 297 -20.55 13.79 5.78
CA GLU A 297 -19.13 13.77 5.46
C GLU A 297 -18.76 12.47 4.76
N PHE A 298 -19.25 11.32 5.24
CA PHE A 298 -19.03 10.04 4.59
C PHE A 298 -19.58 9.99 3.16
N GLN A 299 -20.79 10.52 2.94
CA GLN A 299 -21.41 10.54 1.62
C GLN A 299 -20.60 11.39 0.64
N TYR A 300 -20.15 12.57 1.07
CA TYR A 300 -19.31 13.41 0.23
C TYR A 300 -17.93 12.79 -0.03
N PHE A 301 -17.35 12.13 0.98
CA PHE A 301 -16.09 11.40 0.83
C PHE A 301 -16.24 10.28 -0.22
N LEU A 302 -17.27 9.45 -0.10
CA LEU A 302 -17.56 8.37 -1.05
C LEU A 302 -17.89 8.90 -2.46
N GLY A 303 -18.66 9.98 -2.57
CA GLY A 303 -18.94 10.66 -3.84
C GLY A 303 -17.66 11.17 -4.50
N GLY A 304 -16.75 11.76 -3.72
CA GLY A 304 -15.42 12.17 -4.17
C GLY A 304 -14.58 11.02 -4.68
N LEU A 305 -14.54 9.89 -3.96
CA LEU A 305 -13.84 8.69 -4.41
C LEU A 305 -14.34 8.22 -5.78
N ILE A 306 -15.65 8.07 -5.94
CA ILE A 306 -16.26 7.59 -7.19
C ILE A 306 -15.96 8.55 -8.35
N LYS A 307 -16.01 9.85 -8.08
CA LYS A 307 -15.79 10.89 -9.09
C LYS A 307 -14.33 10.99 -9.53
N TYR A 308 -13.40 11.03 -8.59
CA TYR A 308 -12.02 11.46 -8.87
C TYR A 308 -11.00 10.33 -8.98
N ILE A 309 -11.25 9.13 -8.43
CA ILE A 309 -10.32 7.99 -8.61
C ILE A 309 -9.97 7.69 -10.07
N PRO A 310 -10.91 7.77 -11.04
CA PRO A 310 -10.56 7.58 -12.45
C PRO A 310 -9.40 8.49 -12.87
N GLU A 311 -9.39 9.74 -12.40
CA GLU A 311 -8.39 10.74 -12.73
C GLU A 311 -7.04 10.48 -12.03
N CYS A 312 -6.98 9.58 -11.04
CA CYS A 312 -5.79 9.19 -10.29
C CYS A 312 -5.31 7.76 -10.57
N MET A 313 -5.82 7.12 -11.63
CA MET A 313 -5.52 5.71 -11.93
C MET A 313 -4.03 5.36 -12.05
N PRO A 314 -3.11 6.23 -12.50
CA PRO A 314 -1.67 5.93 -12.46
C PRO A 314 -1.11 5.67 -11.05
N PHE A 315 -1.74 6.18 -9.98
CA PHE A 315 -1.35 5.87 -8.59
C PHE A 315 -2.04 4.61 -8.03
N ILE A 316 -3.19 4.24 -8.62
CA ILE A 316 -4.03 3.11 -8.18
C ILE A 316 -3.68 1.80 -8.92
N ALA A 317 -3.39 1.92 -10.22
CA ALA A 317 -3.11 0.84 -11.16
C ALA A 317 -1.93 1.27 -12.06
N PRO A 318 -0.69 1.23 -11.53
CA PRO A 318 0.44 1.92 -12.14
C PRO A 318 1.07 1.20 -13.33
N THR A 319 0.74 -0.07 -13.56
CA THR A 319 1.39 -0.88 -14.60
C THR A 319 0.40 -1.35 -15.65
N ILE A 320 0.90 -1.70 -16.85
CA ILE A 320 0.09 -2.38 -17.88
C ILE A 320 -0.55 -3.65 -17.31
N ASN A 321 0.15 -4.34 -16.41
CA ASN A 321 -0.30 -5.56 -15.77
C ASN A 321 -1.50 -5.32 -14.83
N SER A 322 -1.58 -4.16 -14.18
CA SER A 322 -2.71 -3.78 -13.31
C SER A 322 -4.05 -3.89 -14.03
N TYR A 323 -4.11 -3.47 -15.30
CA TYR A 323 -5.32 -3.45 -16.10
C TYR A 323 -5.76 -4.84 -16.60
N LYS A 324 -4.85 -5.83 -16.59
CA LYS A 324 -5.19 -7.23 -16.92
C LYS A 324 -6.03 -7.89 -15.82
N ARG A 325 -6.08 -7.28 -14.63
CA ARG A 325 -6.92 -7.73 -13.51
C ARG A 325 -8.40 -7.43 -13.74
N TYR A 326 -8.71 -6.32 -14.41
CA TYR A 326 -10.07 -5.83 -14.63
C TYR A 326 -10.78 -6.61 -15.74
N ALA A 327 -11.33 -7.75 -15.36
CA ALA A 327 -12.10 -8.63 -16.22
C ALA A 327 -13.41 -9.02 -15.52
N GLU A 328 -14.47 -9.22 -16.29
CA GLU A 328 -15.74 -9.66 -15.72
C GLU A 328 -15.60 -11.05 -15.08
N GLY A 329 -16.21 -11.24 -13.90
CA GLY A 329 -16.10 -12.49 -13.14
C GLY A 329 -14.74 -12.76 -12.49
N SER A 330 -13.81 -11.81 -12.49
CA SER A 330 -12.46 -11.99 -11.91
C SER A 330 -12.35 -11.59 -10.43
N TRP A 331 -13.46 -11.21 -9.78
CA TRP A 331 -13.52 -10.56 -8.46
C TRP A 331 -12.91 -9.16 -8.37
N ALA A 332 -12.29 -8.68 -9.46
CA ALA A 332 -11.85 -7.30 -9.57
C ALA A 332 -12.99 -6.42 -10.09
N PRO A 333 -13.14 -5.19 -9.57
CA PRO A 333 -14.16 -4.28 -10.06
C PRO A 333 -13.83 -3.80 -11.48
N THR A 334 -14.85 -3.68 -12.33
CA THR A 334 -14.72 -3.10 -13.69
C THR A 334 -15.47 -1.78 -13.86
N ARG A 335 -16.26 -1.38 -12.85
CA ARG A 335 -17.14 -0.21 -12.90
C ARG A 335 -17.08 0.63 -11.63
N LEU A 336 -17.39 1.91 -11.79
CA LEU A 336 -17.40 2.92 -10.74
C LEU A 336 -18.73 2.92 -9.98
N ALA A 337 -19.06 1.80 -9.36
CA ALA A 337 -20.23 1.65 -8.50
C ALA A 337 -19.82 1.45 -7.04
N TRP A 338 -20.71 1.86 -6.14
CA TRP A 338 -20.62 1.50 -4.74
C TRP A 338 -21.84 0.66 -4.32
N CYS A 339 -21.61 -0.21 -3.34
CA CYS A 339 -22.62 -1.07 -2.76
C CYS A 339 -22.36 -1.26 -1.26
N ALA A 340 -23.41 -1.44 -0.47
CA ALA A 340 -23.29 -2.05 0.84
C ALA A 340 -22.94 -3.53 0.68
N ASP A 341 -21.79 -3.94 1.23
CA ASP A 341 -21.32 -5.34 1.29
C ASP A 341 -21.44 -6.17 -0.01
N ASN A 342 -20.98 -5.65 -1.15
CA ASN A 342 -20.92 -6.37 -2.42
C ASN A 342 -19.49 -6.38 -2.99
N ARG A 343 -18.94 -7.59 -3.18
CA ARG A 343 -17.56 -7.80 -3.68
C ARG A 343 -17.36 -7.49 -5.16
N THR A 344 -18.43 -7.32 -5.94
CA THR A 344 -18.36 -6.93 -7.37
C THR A 344 -18.20 -5.42 -7.57
N ALA A 345 -18.44 -4.62 -6.52
CA ALA A 345 -18.33 -3.16 -6.57
C ALA A 345 -16.89 -2.67 -6.42
N GLY A 346 -16.57 -1.53 -7.05
CA GLY A 346 -15.29 -0.84 -6.85
C GLY A 346 -15.15 -0.23 -5.46
N PHE A 347 -16.29 0.16 -4.89
CA PHE A 347 -16.40 0.77 -3.57
C PHE A 347 -17.37 -0.02 -2.70
N ARG A 348 -16.85 -0.85 -1.81
CA ARG A 348 -17.66 -1.67 -0.91
C ARG A 348 -17.76 -0.99 0.45
N VAL A 349 -18.96 -0.64 0.89
CA VAL A 349 -19.19 -0.05 2.22
C VAL A 349 -19.43 -1.19 3.21
N VAL A 350 -18.65 -1.23 4.28
CA VAL A 350 -18.63 -2.33 5.27
C VAL A 350 -18.49 -1.81 6.69
N GLY A 351 -18.76 -2.71 7.64
CA GLY A 351 -18.74 -2.41 9.07
C GLY A 351 -20.06 -1.82 9.55
N GLU A 352 -20.22 -1.81 10.87
CA GLU A 352 -21.39 -1.28 11.54
C GLU A 352 -20.96 -0.33 12.64
N GLY A 353 -21.78 0.69 12.92
CA GLY A 353 -21.48 1.62 14.00
C GLY A 353 -20.14 2.33 13.78
N GLN A 354 -19.33 2.32 14.82
CA GLN A 354 -17.98 2.91 14.82
C GLN A 354 -17.01 2.24 13.82
N ALA A 355 -17.31 1.03 13.34
CA ALA A 355 -16.46 0.31 12.38
C ALA A 355 -16.79 0.63 10.91
N THR A 356 -17.74 1.55 10.66
CA THR A 356 -18.16 1.96 9.32
C THR A 356 -16.99 2.53 8.52
N ARG A 357 -16.77 1.97 7.34
CA ARG A 357 -15.66 2.32 6.45
C ARG A 357 -15.99 2.01 4.99
N VAL A 358 -15.22 2.59 4.08
CA VAL A 358 -15.23 2.24 2.66
C VAL A 358 -14.03 1.36 2.36
N GLU A 359 -14.24 0.29 1.59
CA GLU A 359 -13.21 -0.55 0.99
C GLU A 359 -13.09 -0.21 -0.50
N VAL A 360 -11.95 0.33 -0.89
CA VAL A 360 -11.61 0.62 -2.28
C VAL A 360 -10.93 -0.62 -2.87
N ARG A 361 -11.62 -1.33 -3.78
CA ARG A 361 -11.19 -2.62 -4.34
C ARG A 361 -10.41 -2.51 -5.66
N ILE A 362 -10.27 -1.28 -6.15
CA ILE A 362 -9.65 -0.95 -7.44
C ILE A 362 -8.12 -1.08 -7.45
N PRO A 363 -7.36 -0.82 -6.37
CA PRO A 363 -5.90 -0.94 -6.42
C PRO A 363 -5.42 -2.39 -6.59
N GLY A 364 -4.33 -2.56 -7.33
CA GLY A 364 -3.61 -3.83 -7.45
C GLY A 364 -2.53 -3.97 -6.39
N ALA A 365 -2.11 -5.21 -6.11
CA ALA A 365 -0.97 -5.49 -5.23
C ALA A 365 0.35 -4.85 -5.71
N ASP A 366 0.43 -4.44 -6.99
CA ASP A 366 1.57 -3.79 -7.62
C ASP A 366 1.62 -2.27 -7.39
N ALA A 367 0.60 -1.69 -6.75
CA ALA A 367 0.57 -0.27 -6.43
C ALA A 367 1.64 0.14 -5.39
N ASN A 368 2.18 1.33 -5.57
CA ASN A 368 2.89 2.04 -4.51
C ASN A 368 1.86 2.56 -3.51
N VAL A 369 1.85 1.98 -2.30
CA VAL A 369 0.80 2.26 -1.32
C VAL A 369 0.78 3.69 -0.80
N TYR A 370 1.91 4.40 -0.77
CA TYR A 370 1.88 5.82 -0.39
C TYR A 370 1.12 6.65 -1.43
N LEU A 371 1.40 6.44 -2.72
CA LEU A 371 0.72 7.15 -3.81
C LEU A 371 -0.76 6.74 -3.89
N CYS A 372 -1.05 5.45 -3.73
CA CYS A 372 -2.42 4.94 -3.69
C CYS A 372 -3.23 5.56 -2.54
N PHE A 373 -2.68 5.58 -1.32
CA PHE A 373 -3.34 6.17 -0.17
C PHE A 373 -3.49 7.68 -0.31
N ALA A 374 -2.47 8.36 -0.84
CA ALA A 374 -2.54 9.80 -1.11
C ALA A 374 -3.65 10.10 -2.11
N ALA A 375 -3.77 9.30 -3.18
CA ALA A 375 -4.84 9.44 -4.16
C ALA A 375 -6.23 9.25 -3.55
N ILE A 376 -6.42 8.18 -2.77
CA ILE A 376 -7.70 7.88 -2.11
C ILE A 376 -8.08 9.00 -1.14
N LEU A 377 -7.14 9.45 -0.31
CA LEU A 377 -7.40 10.54 0.64
C LEU A 377 -7.70 11.84 -0.09
N ALA A 378 -6.91 12.22 -1.10
CA ALA A 378 -7.13 13.43 -1.90
C ALA A 378 -8.52 13.42 -2.57
N CYS A 379 -8.92 12.31 -3.20
CA CYS A 379 -10.21 12.18 -3.86
C CYS A 379 -11.37 12.36 -2.88
N GLY A 380 -11.27 11.72 -1.70
CA GLY A 380 -12.31 11.82 -0.69
C GLY A 380 -12.38 13.20 -0.03
N LEU A 381 -11.24 13.82 0.27
CA LEU A 381 -11.18 15.20 0.78
C LEU A 381 -11.76 16.21 -0.20
N GLU A 382 -11.47 16.05 -1.49
CA GLU A 382 -12.04 16.90 -2.53
C GLU A 382 -13.55 16.71 -2.66
N GLY A 383 -14.03 15.47 -2.50
CA GLY A 383 -15.44 15.14 -2.36
C GLY A 383 -16.11 15.93 -1.24
N MET A 384 -15.51 15.91 -0.04
CA MET A 384 -15.98 16.67 1.12
C MET A 384 -15.95 18.19 0.89
N ARG A 385 -14.86 18.71 0.30
CA ARG A 385 -14.69 20.15 0.02
C ARG A 385 -15.72 20.67 -0.98
N THR A 386 -15.97 19.90 -2.05
CA THR A 386 -16.88 20.29 -3.14
C THR A 386 -18.29 19.76 -2.97
N ARG A 387 -18.56 19.04 -1.87
CA ARG A 387 -19.86 18.44 -1.54
C ARG A 387 -20.39 17.58 -2.68
N VAL A 388 -19.54 16.67 -3.18
CA VAL A 388 -19.92 15.77 -4.27
C VAL A 388 -21.02 14.84 -3.80
N GLU A 389 -22.20 14.96 -4.38
CA GLU A 389 -23.29 14.02 -4.14
C GLU A 389 -22.88 12.62 -4.58
N CYS A 390 -22.98 11.66 -3.66
CA CYS A 390 -22.72 10.28 -3.97
C CYS A 390 -23.87 9.73 -4.83
N PRO A 391 -23.59 9.02 -5.94
CA PRO A 391 -24.64 8.38 -6.72
C PRO A 391 -25.43 7.37 -5.87
N ASP A 392 -26.61 7.00 -6.35
CA ASP A 392 -27.42 5.97 -5.70
C ASP A 392 -26.68 4.65 -5.54
N GLN A 393 -27.00 3.92 -4.48
CA GLN A 393 -26.44 2.59 -4.25
C GLN A 393 -26.80 1.67 -5.41
N PHE A 394 -25.81 0.98 -5.97
CA PHE A 394 -26.11 -0.07 -6.93
C PHE A 394 -26.56 -1.35 -6.21
N ALA A 395 -27.57 -2.03 -6.77
CA ALA A 395 -28.06 -3.30 -6.27
C ALA A 395 -27.94 -4.37 -7.36
N GLY A 396 -27.36 -5.53 -7.01
CA GLY A 396 -27.13 -6.65 -7.94
C GLY A 396 -25.67 -6.81 -8.37
N ASP A 397 -25.46 -7.52 -9.47
CA ASP A 397 -24.14 -7.77 -10.04
C ASP A 397 -23.65 -6.54 -10.81
N VAL A 398 -22.57 -5.91 -10.31
CA VAL A 398 -21.98 -4.71 -10.92
C VAL A 398 -21.39 -5.02 -12.30
N TYR A 399 -20.96 -6.26 -12.58
CA TYR A 399 -20.46 -6.62 -13.92
C TYR A 399 -21.51 -6.40 -15.00
N ALA A 400 -22.78 -6.71 -14.69
CA ALA A 400 -23.91 -6.53 -15.60
C ALA A 400 -24.40 -5.07 -15.73
N ALA A 401 -23.85 -4.14 -14.94
CA ALA A 401 -24.32 -2.76 -14.82
C ALA A 401 -23.85 -1.85 -15.98
N LYS A 402 -24.31 -2.11 -17.20
CA LYS A 402 -23.86 -1.42 -18.43
C LYS A 402 -24.03 0.11 -18.42
N ALA A 403 -24.94 0.64 -17.62
CA ALA A 403 -25.17 2.09 -17.48
C ALA A 403 -24.15 2.77 -16.54
N ILE A 404 -23.41 2.01 -15.73
CA ILE A 404 -22.40 2.55 -14.83
C ILE A 404 -21.07 2.73 -15.59
N PRO A 405 -20.43 3.90 -15.48
CA PRO A 405 -19.12 4.15 -16.09
C PRO A 405 -18.08 3.09 -15.72
N GLU A 406 -17.25 2.73 -16.70
CA GLU A 406 -16.13 1.80 -16.51
C GLU A 406 -14.92 2.51 -15.93
N ILE A 407 -14.09 1.75 -15.22
CA ILE A 407 -12.71 2.18 -14.97
C ILE A 407 -11.90 2.15 -16.28
N SER A 408 -10.84 2.93 -16.35
CA SER A 408 -9.92 2.91 -17.50
C SER A 408 -9.45 1.48 -17.77
N LYS A 409 -9.52 1.05 -19.04
CA LYS A 409 -9.16 -0.30 -19.47
C LYS A 409 -7.67 -0.46 -19.79
N THR A 410 -6.95 0.64 -19.93
CA THR A 410 -5.53 0.64 -20.25
C THR A 410 -4.80 1.72 -19.46
N LEU A 411 -3.49 1.49 -19.23
CA LEU A 411 -2.61 2.50 -18.64
C LEU A 411 -2.55 3.76 -19.51
N ALA A 412 -2.57 3.61 -20.84
CA ALA A 412 -2.53 4.75 -21.76
C ALA A 412 -3.73 5.68 -21.59
N ASP A 413 -4.94 5.12 -21.41
CA ASP A 413 -6.15 5.91 -21.16
C ASP A 413 -6.12 6.57 -19.77
N ALA A 414 -5.65 5.83 -18.76
CA ALA A 414 -5.47 6.35 -17.41
C ALA A 414 -4.47 7.52 -17.36
N VAL A 415 -3.31 7.39 -18.02
CA VAL A 415 -2.31 8.48 -18.12
C VAL A 415 -2.89 9.67 -18.85
N ARG A 416 -3.57 9.47 -19.99
CA ARG A 416 -4.21 10.57 -20.72
C ARG A 416 -5.23 11.31 -19.87
N MET A 417 -5.99 10.59 -19.04
CA MET A 417 -6.97 11.21 -18.15
C MET A 417 -6.30 11.96 -17.00
N PHE A 418 -5.27 11.38 -16.39
CA PHE A 418 -4.44 12.02 -15.37
C PHE A 418 -3.79 13.31 -15.91
N ASP A 419 -3.21 13.26 -17.10
CA ASP A 419 -2.58 14.40 -17.75
C ASP A 419 -3.58 15.53 -18.01
N ASN A 420 -4.84 15.24 -18.30
CA ASN A 420 -5.85 16.27 -18.56
C ASN A 420 -6.67 16.64 -17.31
N SER A 421 -6.37 16.03 -16.16
CA SER A 421 -7.11 16.25 -14.93
C SER A 421 -6.74 17.58 -14.28
N ALA A 422 -7.73 18.47 -14.17
CA ALA A 422 -7.60 19.70 -13.37
C ALA A 422 -7.48 19.38 -11.87
N PHE A 423 -8.07 18.28 -11.41
CA PHE A 423 -7.97 17.82 -10.03
C PHE A 423 -6.56 17.32 -9.70
N ALA A 424 -6.00 16.41 -10.49
CA ALA A 424 -4.67 15.86 -10.26
C ALA A 424 -3.57 16.94 -10.33
N ARG A 425 -3.73 17.91 -11.25
CA ARG A 425 -2.81 19.07 -11.39
C ARG A 425 -3.03 20.18 -10.37
N TYR A 426 -4.08 20.10 -9.55
CA TYR A 426 -4.29 21.11 -8.52
C TYR A 426 -3.11 21.04 -7.55
N GLY A 427 -2.32 22.11 -7.43
CA GLY A 427 -1.01 22.07 -6.75
C GLY A 427 -1.02 21.66 -5.27
N VAL A 428 -2.19 21.52 -4.67
CA VAL A 428 -2.40 21.00 -3.30
C VAL A 428 -2.63 19.47 -3.30
N CYS A 429 -2.98 18.86 -4.43
CA CYS A 429 -3.28 17.43 -4.55
C CYS A 429 -1.99 16.59 -4.62
N PHE A 430 -1.15 16.77 -5.64
CA PHE A 430 0.07 15.96 -5.75
C PHE A 430 1.36 16.76 -5.98
N GLY A 431 1.24 18.03 -6.36
CA GLY A 431 2.36 18.87 -6.78
C GLY A 431 2.69 18.61 -8.22
#